data_AF-A0A2D7JCP2-F1
#
_entry.id   AF-A0A2D7JCP2-F1
#
_cell.length_a   1.000
_cell.length_b   1.000
_cell.length_c   1.000
_cell.angle_alpha   90.00
_cell.angle_beta   90.00
_cell.angle_gamma   90.00
#
_symmetry.space_group_name_H-M   'P 1'
#
loop_
_entity.id
_entity.type
_entity.pdbx_description
1 polymer ?
#
loop_
_entity_poly.entity_id
_entity_poly.type
_entity_poly.pdbx_seq_one_letter_code
_entity_poly.pdbx_strand_id
1 'polypeptide(L)'
;MRSIPAALALLVSFVPSVEAAIFTVKPGTRFYSQPKASEKYLLDLPEVRVHVPPLRDALGFCQFKLVYKIVDRDNPALPATGWARCVSTMTNVDNLIPD
;
A
#
# COMPACT_ATOMS: atom_id res chain seq x y z
N MET A 1 19.06 -41.28 35.71
CA MET A 1 17.92 -40.47 35.20
C MET A 1 18.11 -39.04 35.62
N ARG A 2 18.37 -38.12 34.68
CA ARG A 2 18.34 -36.67 34.93
C ARG A 2 17.85 -36.01 33.64
N SER A 3 16.54 -35.81 33.60
CA SER A 3 15.82 -35.19 32.50
C SER A 3 16.11 -33.69 32.50
N ILE A 4 16.78 -33.19 31.46
CA ILE A 4 16.89 -31.76 31.19
C ILE A 4 15.58 -31.36 30.52
N PRO A 5 14.75 -30.46 31.10
CA PRO A 5 13.51 -30.10 30.47
C PRO A 5 13.82 -29.33 29.19
N ALA A 6 13.28 -29.83 28.08
CA ALA A 6 13.24 -29.16 26.80
C ALA A 6 12.41 -27.87 26.94
N ALA A 7 13.05 -26.78 27.36
CA ALA A 7 12.48 -25.44 27.27
C ALA A 7 12.63 -24.95 25.83
N LEU A 8 11.92 -25.64 24.93
CA LEU A 8 11.60 -25.21 23.57
C LEU A 8 10.57 -24.07 23.68
N ALA A 9 11.01 -22.89 24.10
CA ALA A 9 10.20 -21.69 23.94
C ALA A 9 10.40 -21.20 22.50
N LEU A 10 9.64 -21.81 21.59
CA LEU A 10 9.42 -21.34 20.23
C LEU A 10 8.99 -19.86 20.32
N LEU A 11 9.92 -18.96 20.05
CA LEU A 11 9.63 -17.57 19.74
C LEU A 11 8.95 -17.56 18.36
N VAL A 12 7.65 -17.85 18.35
CA VAL A 12 6.82 -17.67 17.16
C VAL A 12 6.66 -16.17 16.99
N SER A 13 7.46 -15.60 16.09
CA SER A 13 7.31 -14.23 15.64
C SER A 13 5.92 -14.07 15.01
N PHE A 14 4.96 -13.52 15.75
CA PHE A 14 3.69 -13.05 15.20
C PHE A 14 3.97 -11.82 14.34
N VAL A 15 4.44 -12.03 13.11
CA VAL A 15 4.45 -10.97 12.12
C VAL A 15 2.98 -10.79 11.70
N PRO A 16 2.35 -9.63 11.93
CA PRO A 16 1.00 -9.42 11.42
C PRO A 16 1.07 -9.55 9.90
N SER A 17 0.32 -10.51 9.35
CA SER A 17 0.11 -10.62 7.92
C SER A 17 -0.73 -9.43 7.49
N VAL A 18 -0.07 -8.32 7.18
CA VAL A 18 -0.74 -7.24 6.47
C VAL A 18 -1.06 -7.80 5.09
N GLU A 19 -2.30 -8.23 4.88
CA GLU A 19 -2.74 -8.86 3.63
C GLU A 19 -2.57 -7.87 2.49
N ALA A 20 -1.68 -8.21 1.57
CA ALA A 20 -1.51 -7.46 0.33
C ALA A 20 -2.75 -7.68 -0.54
N ALA A 21 -3.58 -6.64 -0.68
CA ALA A 21 -4.81 -6.70 -1.47
C ALA A 21 -4.82 -5.64 -2.58
N ILE A 22 -5.61 -5.87 -3.63
CA ILE A 22 -5.74 -4.98 -4.79
C ILE A 22 -7.07 -4.25 -4.73
N PHE A 23 -7.04 -2.93 -4.80
CA PHE A 23 -8.21 -2.07 -4.69
C PHE A 23 -8.39 -1.16 -5.91
N THR A 24 -9.64 -0.86 -6.21
CA THR A 24 -9.99 0.18 -7.19
C THR A 24 -9.80 1.55 -6.57
N VAL A 25 -9.21 2.48 -7.33
CA VAL A 25 -9.04 3.86 -6.89
C VAL A 25 -10.35 4.65 -7.02
N LYS A 26 -10.54 5.66 -6.18
CA LYS A 26 -11.66 6.59 -6.33
C LYS A 26 -11.56 7.30 -7.69
N PRO A 27 -12.67 7.47 -8.44
CA PRO A 27 -12.65 8.25 -9.67
C PRO A 27 -12.08 9.66 -9.44
N GLY A 28 -11.21 10.10 -10.36
CA GLY A 28 -10.52 11.40 -10.26
C GLY A 28 -9.31 11.43 -9.32
N THR A 29 -8.90 10.31 -8.72
CA THR A 29 -7.63 10.23 -8.01
C THR A 29 -6.47 10.54 -8.95
N ARG A 30 -5.68 11.56 -8.61
CA ARG A 30 -4.48 11.97 -9.35
C ARG A 30 -3.25 11.28 -8.78
N PHE A 31 -2.44 10.72 -9.67
CA PHE A 31 -1.15 10.13 -9.34
C PHE A 31 -0.01 11.01 -9.84
N TYR A 32 1.09 10.98 -9.10
CA TYR A 32 2.27 11.79 -9.34
C TYR A 32 3.52 10.90 -9.35
N SER A 33 4.54 11.28 -10.12
CA SER A 33 5.83 10.58 -10.17
C SER A 33 6.68 10.77 -8.90
N GLN A 34 6.37 11.79 -8.11
CA GLN A 34 7.04 12.15 -6.86
C GLN A 34 5.98 12.52 -5.80
N PRO A 35 6.30 12.52 -4.50
CA PRO A 35 5.36 12.91 -3.44
C PRO A 35 5.12 14.43 -3.40
N LYS A 36 4.61 14.98 -4.50
CA LYS A 36 4.36 16.41 -4.66
C LYS A 36 3.19 16.63 -5.63
N ALA A 37 2.19 17.37 -5.17
CA ALA A 37 1.05 17.76 -5.98
C ALA A 37 1.42 18.93 -6.90
N SER A 38 1.93 18.62 -8.08
CA SER A 38 2.29 19.59 -9.11
C SER A 38 2.00 19.01 -10.49
N GLU A 39 1.47 19.83 -11.39
CA GLU A 39 1.20 19.45 -12.78
C GLU A 39 2.45 18.90 -13.49
N LYS A 40 3.65 19.39 -13.13
CA LYS A 40 4.93 18.87 -13.65
C LYS A 40 5.14 17.38 -13.36
N TYR A 41 4.62 16.90 -12.24
CA TYR A 41 4.80 15.52 -11.81
C TYR A 41 3.56 14.66 -12.03
N LEU A 42 2.47 15.23 -12.56
CA LEU A 42 1.23 14.52 -12.80
C LEU A 42 1.46 13.40 -13.82
N LEU A 43 1.01 12.20 -13.47
CA LEU A 43 1.04 11.05 -14.35
C LEU A 43 -0.27 10.98 -15.12
N ASP A 44 -0.17 10.88 -16.44
CA ASP A 44 -1.30 10.52 -17.30
C ASP A 44 -1.39 9.00 -17.34
N LEU A 45 -2.38 8.45 -16.62
CA LEU A 45 -2.54 7.01 -16.43
C LEU A 45 -3.89 6.55 -16.98
N PRO A 46 -3.95 5.34 -17.58
CA PRO A 46 -5.23 4.68 -17.85
C PRO A 46 -5.90 4.27 -16.53
N GLU A 47 -7.04 3.59 -16.63
CA GLU A 47 -7.71 3.02 -15.45
C GLU A 47 -6.77 2.07 -14.70
N VAL A 48 -6.55 2.36 -13.42
CA VAL A 48 -5.55 1.70 -12.60
C VAL A 48 -6.14 1.23 -11.27
N ARG A 49 -5.72 0.05 -10.83
CA ARG A 49 -5.93 -0.47 -9.48
C ARG A 49 -4.63 -0.35 -8.69
N VAL A 50 -4.70 -0.44 -7.37
CA VAL A 50 -3.53 -0.28 -6.52
C VAL A 50 -3.37 -1.44 -5.56
N HIS A 51 -2.14 -1.87 -5.32
CA HIS A 51 -1.85 -2.72 -4.17
C HIS A 51 -1.81 -1.88 -2.89
N VAL A 52 -2.38 -2.42 -1.82
CA VAL A 52 -2.26 -1.90 -0.45
C VAL A 52 -1.54 -2.93 0.44
N PRO A 53 -0.94 -2.52 1.56
CA PRO A 53 -0.85 -1.16 2.09
C PRO A 53 0.06 -0.27 1.23
N PRO A 54 -0.24 1.03 1.08
CA PRO A 54 0.70 1.96 0.49
C PRO A 54 1.88 2.24 1.42
N LEU A 55 3.00 2.70 0.85
CA LEU A 55 4.06 3.36 1.61
C LEU A 55 3.70 4.82 1.82
N ARG A 56 3.59 5.28 3.06
CA ARG A 56 3.32 6.68 3.39
C ARG A 56 4.61 7.46 3.61
N ASP A 57 4.70 8.64 3.02
CA ASP A 57 5.81 9.56 3.26
C ASP A 57 5.49 10.60 4.36
N ALA A 58 6.50 11.40 4.69
CA ALA A 58 6.38 12.48 5.68
C ALA A 58 5.50 13.66 5.20
N LEU A 59 5.25 13.80 3.90
CA LEU A 59 4.47 14.89 3.29
C LEU A 59 2.98 14.55 3.10
N GLY A 60 2.54 13.38 3.55
CA GLY A 60 1.15 12.94 3.45
C GLY A 60 0.78 12.36 2.08
N PHE A 61 1.76 11.89 1.32
CA PHE A 61 1.60 11.12 0.10
C PHE A 61 1.77 9.62 0.37
N CYS A 62 0.99 8.85 -0.38
CA CYS A 62 0.97 7.40 -0.34
C CYS A 62 1.49 6.90 -1.69
N GLN A 63 2.59 6.16 -1.68
CA GLN A 63 3.08 5.45 -2.86
C GLN A 63 2.34 4.12 -2.97
N PHE A 64 1.76 3.89 -4.15
CA PHE A 64 1.09 2.66 -4.49
C PHE A 64 1.85 1.94 -5.60
N LYS A 65 1.86 0.61 -5.56
CA LYS A 65 2.15 -0.18 -6.75
C LYS A 65 0.91 -0.18 -7.65
N LEU A 66 1.11 0.23 -8.89
CA LEU A 66 0.06 0.36 -9.89
C LEU A 66 -0.21 -0.99 -10.56
N VAL A 67 -1.48 -1.31 -10.72
CA VAL A 67 -1.96 -2.55 -11.34
C VAL A 67 -2.85 -2.18 -12.51
N TYR A 68 -2.35 -2.45 -13.71
CA TYR A 68 -3.01 -2.14 -14.97
C TYR A 68 -3.89 -3.28 -15.47
N LYS A 69 -4.84 -2.95 -16.34
CA LYS A 69 -5.62 -3.95 -17.08
C LYS A 69 -4.73 -4.72 -18.05
N ILE A 70 -5.18 -5.92 -18.46
CA ILE A 70 -4.42 -6.81 -19.36
C ILE A 70 -3.98 -6.09 -20.64
N VAL A 71 -4.83 -5.21 -21.20
CA VAL A 71 -4.54 -4.44 -22.42
C VAL A 71 -3.38 -3.45 -22.28
N ASP A 72 -3.14 -2.96 -21.06
CA ASP A 72 -2.11 -1.96 -20.75
C ASP A 72 -0.92 -2.55 -19.98
N ARG A 73 -1.04 -3.79 -19.49
CA ARG A 73 -0.12 -4.41 -18.51
C ARG A 73 1.33 -4.44 -18.97
N ASP A 74 1.53 -4.73 -20.25
CA ASP A 74 2.85 -4.97 -20.82
C ASP A 74 3.41 -3.71 -21.50
N ASN A 75 2.78 -2.54 -21.30
CA ASN A 75 3.25 -1.26 -21.83
C ASN A 75 4.44 -0.72 -21.01
N PRO A 76 5.66 -0.64 -21.58
CA PRO A 76 6.85 -0.21 -20.85
C PRO A 76 6.87 1.29 -20.51
N ALA A 77 5.99 2.10 -21.13
CA ALA A 77 5.88 3.52 -20.83
C ALA A 77 5.12 3.81 -19.53
N LEU A 78 4.39 2.82 -18.99
CA LEU A 78 3.60 2.99 -17.78
C LEU A 78 4.45 2.71 -16.52
N PRO A 79 4.41 3.60 -15.51
CA PRO A 79 5.21 3.43 -14.31
C PRO A 79 4.68 2.30 -13.41
N ALA A 80 5.57 1.56 -12.77
CA ALA A 80 5.15 0.50 -11.83
C ALA A 80 4.57 1.06 -10.51
N THR A 81 4.86 2.31 -10.18
CA THR A 81 4.40 2.97 -8.94
C THR A 81 3.96 4.40 -9.19
N GLY A 82 3.07 4.90 -8.33
CA GLY A 82 2.66 6.31 -8.34
C GLY A 82 2.35 6.81 -6.93
N TRP A 83 2.53 8.11 -6.73
CA TRP A 83 2.21 8.81 -5.49
C TRP A 83 0.84 9.46 -5.60
N ALA A 84 -0.03 9.27 -4.62
CA ALA A 84 -1.26 10.03 -4.49
C ALA A 84 -1.31 10.68 -3.10
N ARG A 85 -2.09 11.76 -2.92
CA ARG A 85 -2.35 12.25 -1.55
C ARG A 85 -3.04 11.13 -0.77
N CYS A 86 -2.53 10.83 0.42
CA CYS A 86 -3.21 9.90 1.31
C CYS A 86 -4.57 10.51 1.67
N VAL A 87 -5.65 9.91 1.17
CA VAL A 87 -6.98 10.15 1.69
C VAL A 87 -7.17 9.18 2.84
N SER A 88 -7.19 9.71 4.06
CA SER A 88 -7.58 8.88 5.21
C SER A 88 -9.03 8.47 5.01
N THR A 89 -9.25 7.20 4.64
CA THR A 89 -10.57 6.57 4.76
C THR A 89 -10.80 6.05 6.17
N MET A 90 -10.00 6.50 7.17
CA MET A 90 -10.28 6.19 8.57
C MET A 90 -11.53 6.96 9.01
N THR A 91 -12.68 6.39 8.70
CA THR A 91 -13.66 6.18 9.76
C THR A 91 -12.96 5.28 10.79
N ASN A 92 -12.36 5.91 11.81
CA ASN A 92 -11.84 5.31 13.05
C ASN A 92 -11.48 3.80 13.01
N VAL A 93 -10.25 3.43 12.64
CA VAL A 93 -9.70 2.15 13.13
C VAL A 93 -9.09 2.28 14.52
N ASP A 94 -8.94 3.51 15.04
CA ASP A 94 -8.50 3.76 16.42
C ASP A 94 -9.62 3.52 17.47
N ASN A 95 -10.89 3.35 17.05
CA ASN A 95 -12.01 3.02 17.95
C ASN A 95 -12.41 1.53 17.95
N LEU A 96 -11.59 0.64 17.38
CA LEU A 96 -11.88 -0.81 17.39
C LEU A 96 -11.01 -1.61 18.38
N ILE A 97 -10.26 -0.92 19.24
CA ILE A 97 -9.64 -1.54 20.42
C ILE A 97 -10.43 -1.03 21.63
N PRO A 98 -11.35 -1.81 22.21
CA PRO A 98 -11.89 -1.49 23.52
C PRO A 98 -10.78 -1.65 24.57
N ASP A 99 -10.66 -0.68 25.47
CA ASP A 99 -9.91 -0.81 26.74
C ASP A 99 -10.39 -2.04 27.55
#